data_AF-A0A934XUL8-F1
#
_entry.id   AF-A0A934XUL8-F1
#
_cell.length_a   1.000
_cell.length_b   1.000
_cell.length_c   1.000
_cell.angle_alpha   90.00
_cell.angle_beta   90.00
_cell.angle_gamma   90.00
#
_symmetry.space_group_name_H-M   'P 1'
#
loop_
_entity.id
_entity.type
_entity.pdbx_description
1 polymer ?
#
loop_
_entity_poly.entity_id
_entity_poly.type
_entity_poly.pdbx_seq_one_letter_code
_entity_poly.pdbx_strand_id
1 'polypeptide(L)'
;MTIQELEVQIKHLDALEKTRLYYRLIFDLSQTWPGIEKSPGICGGDARIVRTRIPVWALENFRRLGSTDAELLENYPTLVPTDLINAWAYVATHRDEVESAIQENELWQPESTRRLLTTNRWPESWFA
;
A
#
# COMPACT_ATOMS: atom_id res chain seq x y z
N MET A 1 0.88 14.77 29.73
CA MET A 1 -0.44 14.44 29.16
C MET A 1 -0.86 13.10 29.71
N THR A 2 -2.07 13.01 30.26
CA THR A 2 -2.67 11.77 30.79
C THR A 2 -3.46 11.04 29.70
N ILE A 3 -3.77 9.75 29.89
CA ILE A 3 -4.56 8.99 28.91
C ILE A 3 -5.99 9.54 28.77
N GLN A 4 -6.56 10.05 29.86
CA GLN A 4 -7.88 10.68 29.88
C GLN A 4 -7.92 11.99 29.07
N GLU A 5 -6.86 12.81 29.15
CA GLU A 5 -6.72 14.02 28.33
C GLU A 5 -6.64 13.66 26.84
N LEU A 6 -5.92 12.60 26.50
CA LEU A 6 -5.78 12.13 25.13
C LEU A 6 -7.10 11.59 24.55
N GLU A 7 -7.90 10.85 25.35
CA GLU A 7 -9.22 10.36 24.93
C GLU A 7 -10.18 11.49 24.55
N VAL A 8 -10.13 12.61 25.27
CA VAL A 8 -10.92 13.80 24.94
C VAL A 8 -10.48 14.39 23.60
N GLN A 9 -9.18 14.51 23.37
CA GLN A 9 -8.63 15.03 22.11
C GLN A 9 -8.99 14.12 20.92
N ILE A 10 -8.89 12.80 21.08
CA ILE A 10 -9.22 11.83 20.02
C ILE A 10 -10.69 11.92 19.60
N LYS A 11 -11.61 12.32 20.49
CA LYS A 11 -13.03 12.49 20.12
C LYS A 11 -13.24 13.55 19.04
N HIS A 12 -12.39 14.58 19.00
CA HIS A 12 -12.47 15.67 18.02
C HIS A 12 -11.94 15.29 16.64
N LEU A 13 -11.20 14.19 16.54
CA LEU A 13 -10.64 13.74 15.27
C LEU A 13 -11.70 13.11 14.39
N ASP A 14 -11.57 13.32 13.08
CA ASP A 14 -12.38 12.62 12.09
C ASP A 14 -11.94 11.15 11.94
N ALA A 15 -12.66 10.40 11.10
CA ALA A 15 -12.35 8.98 10.87
C ALA A 15 -10.97 8.76 10.26
N LEU A 16 -10.50 9.65 9.37
CA LEU A 16 -9.21 9.54 8.71
C LEU A 16 -8.06 9.81 9.69
N GLU A 17 -8.22 10.83 10.52
CA GLU A 17 -7.26 11.19 11.56
C GLU A 17 -7.15 10.11 12.63
N LYS A 18 -8.29 9.52 13.05
CA LYS A 18 -8.31 8.36 13.97
C LYS A 18 -7.59 7.16 13.38
N THR A 19 -7.83 6.86 12.11
CA THR A 19 -7.13 5.79 11.40
C THR A 19 -5.62 6.05 11.33
N ARG A 20 -5.21 7.29 11.04
CA ARG A 20 -3.78 7.67 11.04
C ARG A 20 -3.14 7.45 12.42
N LEU A 21 -3.82 7.85 13.50
CA LEU A 21 -3.34 7.61 14.87
C LEU A 21 -3.27 6.12 15.19
N TYR A 22 -4.28 5.34 14.82
CA TYR A 22 -4.30 3.89 15.03
C TYR A 22 -3.07 3.22 14.40
N TYR A 23 -2.78 3.51 13.13
CA TYR A 23 -1.61 2.96 12.46
C TYR A 23 -0.28 3.43 13.08
N ARG A 24 -0.20 4.70 13.49
CA ARG A 24 0.98 5.21 14.21
C ARG A 24 1.20 4.47 15.53
N LEU A 25 0.14 4.32 16.34
CA LEU A 25 0.22 3.65 17.64
C LEU A 25 0.64 2.20 17.49
N ILE A 26 0.07 1.47 16.52
CA ILE A 26 0.48 0.08 16.30
C ILE A 26 1.95 0.02 15.93
N PHE A 27 2.41 0.86 15.00
CA PHE A 27 3.82 0.86 14.61
C PHE A 27 4.73 1.15 15.81
N ASP A 28 4.41 2.14 16.65
CA ASP A 28 5.21 2.46 17.83
C ASP A 28 5.27 1.28 18.82
N LEU A 29 4.19 0.52 18.95
CA LEU A 29 4.08 -0.62 19.88
C LEU A 29 4.74 -1.91 19.36
N SER A 30 4.61 -2.22 18.07
CA SER A 30 5.03 -3.50 17.51
C SER A 30 6.25 -3.42 16.60
N GLN A 31 6.66 -2.21 16.20
CA GLN A 31 7.65 -1.97 15.13
C GLN A 31 7.31 -2.73 13.84
N THR A 32 6.03 -3.07 13.65
CA THR A 32 5.51 -3.76 12.48
C THR A 32 4.34 -2.96 11.92
N TRP A 33 4.20 -3.02 10.60
CA TRP A 33 3.06 -2.39 9.93
C TRP A 33 1.95 -3.43 9.73
N PRO A 34 0.71 -3.16 10.19
CA PRO A 34 -0.39 -4.10 10.03
C PRO A 34 -0.58 -4.52 8.58
N GLY A 35 -0.59 -5.83 8.34
CA GLY A 35 -0.84 -6.39 7.01
C GLY A 35 0.25 -6.14 5.96
N ILE A 36 1.41 -5.57 6.35
CA ILE A 36 2.53 -5.34 5.43
C ILE A 36 3.77 -6.07 5.94
N GLU A 37 4.42 -6.81 5.04
CA GLU A 37 5.66 -7.54 5.31
C GLU A 37 6.80 -7.02 4.43
N LYS A 38 8.01 -7.03 4.99
CA LYS A 38 9.27 -6.88 4.25
C LYS A 38 10.13 -8.10 4.52
N SER A 39 10.55 -8.80 3.48
CA SER A 39 11.42 -9.98 3.63
C SER A 39 12.49 -9.95 2.55
N PRO A 40 13.80 -10.03 2.90
CA PRO A 40 14.85 -10.14 1.92
C PRO A 40 14.59 -11.31 0.96
N GLY A 41 14.67 -11.04 -0.36
CA GLY A 41 14.51 -12.07 -1.40
C GLY A 41 13.08 -12.33 -1.90
N ILE A 42 12.06 -11.67 -1.35
CA ILE A 42 10.67 -11.71 -1.87
C ILE A 42 10.30 -10.30 -2.33
N CYS A 43 9.80 -10.16 -3.57
CA CYS A 43 9.52 -8.85 -4.20
C CYS A 43 10.73 -7.89 -4.10
N GLY A 44 11.95 -8.38 -4.30
CA GLY A 44 13.16 -7.55 -4.19
C GLY A 44 13.51 -7.06 -2.78
N GLY A 45 12.74 -7.42 -1.76
CA GLY A 45 12.84 -6.84 -0.41
C GLY A 45 11.84 -5.70 -0.15
N ASP A 46 11.02 -5.35 -1.15
CA ASP A 46 10.00 -4.30 -1.03
C ASP A 46 8.88 -4.68 -0.05
N ALA A 47 8.22 -3.64 0.46
CA ALA A 47 7.00 -3.79 1.24
C ALA A 47 5.90 -4.45 0.38
N ARG A 48 5.31 -5.51 0.91
CA ARG A 48 4.23 -6.26 0.26
C ARG A 48 3.06 -6.49 1.19
N ILE A 49 1.87 -6.71 0.63
CA ILE A 49 0.74 -7.20 1.40
C ILE A 49 1.12 -8.56 1.99
N VAL A 50 0.88 -8.74 3.29
CA VAL A 50 1.03 -10.02 4.00
C VAL A 50 0.42 -11.15 3.18
N ARG A 51 0.92 -12.38 3.29
CA ARG A 51 0.38 -13.59 2.63
C ARG A 51 0.23 -13.50 1.10
N THR A 52 0.83 -12.49 0.46
CA THR A 52 0.84 -12.34 -1.01
C THR A 52 2.26 -12.04 -1.52
N ARG A 53 2.41 -12.00 -2.84
CA ARG A 53 3.58 -11.43 -3.53
C ARG A 53 3.20 -10.13 -4.25
N ILE A 54 2.30 -9.34 -3.67
CA ILE A 54 1.81 -8.09 -4.25
C ILE A 54 2.51 -6.94 -3.51
N PRO A 55 3.46 -6.24 -4.16
CA PRO A 55 4.17 -5.14 -3.53
C PRO A 55 3.26 -3.90 -3.42
N VAL A 56 3.45 -3.14 -2.34
CA VAL A 56 2.68 -1.91 -2.06
C VAL A 56 2.91 -0.86 -3.15
N TRP A 57 4.14 -0.76 -3.67
CA TRP A 57 4.46 0.19 -4.74
C TRP A 57 3.68 -0.07 -6.02
N ALA A 58 3.37 -1.33 -6.35
CA ALA A 58 2.60 -1.65 -7.55
C ALA A 58 1.16 -1.20 -7.40
N LEU A 59 0.54 -1.46 -6.25
CA LEU A 59 -0.81 -0.99 -5.94
C LEU A 59 -0.89 0.55 -5.99
N GLU A 60 0.09 1.24 -5.40
CA GLU A 60 0.14 2.71 -5.46
C GLU A 60 0.35 3.21 -6.89
N ASN A 61 1.19 2.55 -7.69
CA ASN A 61 1.38 2.94 -9.08
C ASN A 61 0.07 2.78 -9.88
N PHE A 62 -0.63 1.66 -9.73
CA PHE A 62 -1.92 1.45 -10.39
C PHE A 62 -2.96 2.48 -9.96
N ARG A 63 -3.01 2.81 -8.67
CA ARG A 63 -3.88 3.87 -8.16
C ARG A 63 -3.56 5.23 -8.80
N ARG A 64 -2.28 5.55 -8.99
CA ARG A 64 -1.83 6.77 -9.69
C ARG A 64 -2.17 6.77 -11.18
N LEU A 65 -2.18 5.59 -11.81
CA LEU A 65 -2.59 5.41 -13.20
C LEU A 65 -4.12 5.41 -13.39
N GLY A 66 -4.89 5.50 -12.31
CA GLY A 66 -6.33 5.70 -12.32
C GLY A 66 -7.16 4.47 -11.93
N SER A 67 -6.54 3.38 -11.50
CA SER A 67 -7.27 2.23 -10.96
C SER A 67 -7.96 2.57 -9.64
N THR A 68 -9.22 2.17 -9.53
CA THR A 68 -10.01 2.27 -8.30
C THR A 68 -9.74 1.09 -7.36
N ASP A 69 -10.04 1.24 -6.07
CA ASP A 69 -9.94 0.15 -5.10
C ASP A 69 -10.77 -1.08 -5.51
N ALA A 70 -11.93 -0.86 -6.13
CA ALA A 70 -12.78 -1.95 -6.64
C ALA A 70 -12.08 -2.72 -7.77
N GLU A 71 -11.50 -2.02 -8.75
CA GLU A 71 -10.75 -2.65 -9.84
C GLU A 71 -9.49 -3.38 -9.33
N LEU A 72 -8.82 -2.84 -8.30
CA LEU A 72 -7.68 -3.52 -7.67
C LEU A 72 -8.11 -4.83 -6.99
N LEU A 73 -9.25 -4.84 -6.28
CA LEU A 73 -9.79 -6.05 -5.66
C LEU A 73 -10.29 -7.08 -6.68
N GLU A 74 -10.84 -6.63 -7.82
CA GLU A 74 -11.22 -7.50 -8.92
C GLU A 74 -10.00 -8.14 -9.61
N ASN A 75 -8.94 -7.36 -9.83
CA ASN A 75 -7.70 -7.82 -10.47
C ASN A 75 -6.83 -8.68 -9.54
N TYR A 76 -6.94 -8.48 -8.22
CA TYR A 76 -6.24 -9.26 -7.21
C TYR A 76 -7.22 -9.91 -6.24
N PRO A 77 -7.87 -11.04 -6.62
CA PRO A 77 -8.91 -11.68 -5.79
C PRO A 77 -8.43 -12.21 -4.44
N THR A 78 -7.11 -12.27 -4.22
CA THR A 78 -6.51 -12.65 -2.94
C THR A 78 -6.46 -11.50 -1.93
N LEU A 79 -6.63 -10.26 -2.39
CA LEU A 79 -6.69 -9.08 -1.53
C LEU A 79 -8.08 -8.94 -0.92
N VAL A 80 -8.11 -8.44 0.31
CA VAL A 80 -9.33 -7.97 0.96
C VAL A 80 -9.28 -6.44 1.11
N PRO A 81 -10.43 -5.75 1.29
CA PRO A 81 -10.44 -4.29 1.42
C PRO A 81 -9.48 -3.76 2.50
N THR A 82 -9.33 -4.47 3.61
CA THR A 82 -8.40 -4.12 4.69
C THR A 82 -6.95 -4.07 4.22
N ASP A 83 -6.55 -4.88 3.24
CA ASP A 83 -5.19 -4.87 2.69
C ASP A 83 -4.90 -3.56 1.96
N LEU A 84 -5.87 -3.04 1.20
CA LEU A 84 -5.74 -1.74 0.53
C LEU A 84 -5.66 -0.60 1.55
N ILE A 85 -6.49 -0.62 2.61
CA ILE A 85 -6.42 0.39 3.68
C ILE A 85 -5.03 0.38 4.33
N ASN A 86 -4.50 -0.80 4.64
CA ASN A 86 -3.15 -0.96 5.21
C ASN A 86 -2.05 -0.48 4.26
N ALA A 87 -2.18 -0.76 2.96
CA ALA A 87 -1.26 -0.31 1.92
C ALA A 87 -1.25 1.22 1.81
N TRP A 88 -2.41 1.86 1.75
CA TRP A 88 -2.50 3.32 1.67
C TRP A 88 -1.96 4.01 2.91
N ALA A 89 -2.20 3.42 4.09
CA ALA A 89 -1.59 3.90 5.32
C ALA A 89 -0.06 3.79 5.28
N TYR A 90 0.49 2.70 4.71
CA TYR A 90 1.93 2.51 4.51
C TYR A 90 2.50 3.56 3.55
N VAL A 91 1.87 3.76 2.39
CA VAL A 91 2.26 4.78 1.41
C VAL A 91 2.28 6.17 2.03
N ALA A 92 1.27 6.50 2.84
CA ALA A 92 1.17 7.81 3.48
C ALA A 92 2.35 8.11 4.43
N THR A 93 2.98 7.08 5.01
CA THR A 93 4.11 7.22 5.96
C THR A 93 5.47 6.92 5.34
N HIS A 94 5.54 6.17 4.24
CA HIS A 94 6.77 5.74 3.56
C HIS A 94 6.82 6.21 2.10
N ARG A 95 6.42 7.47 1.86
CA ARG A 95 6.30 8.03 0.50
C ARG A 95 7.57 7.91 -0.32
N ASP A 96 8.72 8.27 0.25
CA ASP A 96 10.01 8.29 -0.46
C ASP A 96 10.48 6.88 -0.83
N GLU A 97 10.26 5.91 0.06
CA GLU A 97 10.54 4.49 -0.20
C GLU A 97 9.69 3.98 -1.35
N VAL A 98 8.37 4.21 -1.28
CA VAL A 98 7.43 3.77 -2.32
C VAL A 98 7.73 4.45 -3.65
N GLU A 99 8.03 5.74 -3.64
CA GLU A 99 8.38 6.50 -4.85
C GLU A 99 9.64 5.94 -5.52
N SER A 100 10.68 5.65 -4.72
CA SER A 100 11.92 5.06 -5.24
C SER A 100 11.65 3.69 -5.87
N ALA A 101 10.86 2.84 -5.21
CA ALA A 101 10.49 1.54 -5.73
C ALA A 101 9.66 1.64 -7.03
N ILE A 102 8.74 2.61 -7.14
CA ILE A 102 8.00 2.87 -8.38
C ILE A 102 8.97 3.26 -9.50
N GLN A 103 9.88 4.21 -9.26
CA GLN A 103 10.82 4.68 -10.27
C GLN A 103 11.75 3.56 -10.76
N GLU A 104 12.33 2.78 -9.85
CA GLU A 104 13.19 1.65 -10.17
C GLU A 104 12.47 0.61 -11.04
N ASN A 105 11.20 0.31 -10.72
CA ASN A 105 10.41 -0.67 -11.46
C ASN A 105 9.82 -0.14 -12.77
N GLU A 106 9.55 1.17 -12.88
CA GLU A 106 9.14 1.79 -14.14
C GLU A 106 10.28 1.86 -15.16
N LEU A 107 11.51 2.08 -14.70
CA LEU A 107 12.71 2.08 -15.54
C LEU A 107 12.98 0.71 -16.20
N TRP A 108 12.47 -0.36 -15.60
CA TRP A 108 12.60 -1.72 -16.15
C TRP A 108 11.48 -2.09 -17.15
N GLN A 109 10.49 -1.22 -17.37
CA GLN A 109 9.38 -1.49 -18.30
C GLN A 109 9.67 -0.99 -19.73
N PRO A 110 9.63 -1.85 -20.75
CA PRO A 110 9.73 -1.41 -22.14
C PRO A 110 8.51 -0.57 -22.55
N GLU A 111 8.69 0.44 -23.41
CA GLU A 111 7.63 1.37 -23.85
C GLU A 111 6.36 0.69 -24.42
N SER A 112 6.48 -0.57 -24.85
CA SER A 112 5.38 -1.38 -25.37
C SER A 112 4.32 -1.73 -24.32
N THR A 113 4.68 -1.86 -23.03
CA THR A 113 3.71 -2.14 -21.95
C THR A 113 2.99 -0.88 -21.46
N ARG A 114 3.59 0.31 -21.63
CA ARG A 114 3.02 1.61 -21.20
C ARG A 114 1.62 1.88 -21.77
N ARG A 115 1.33 1.40 -22.99
CA ARG A 115 -0.01 1.53 -23.61
C ARG A 115 -1.06 0.60 -22.99
N LEU A 116 -0.67 -0.57 -22.50
CA LEU A 116 -1.59 -1.52 -21.87
C LEU A 116 -2.04 -1.04 -20.48
N LEU A 117 -1.16 -0.34 -19.76
CA LEU A 117 -1.48 0.24 -18.44
C LEU A 117 -2.57 1.32 -18.51
N THR A 118 -2.77 1.96 -19.66
CA THR A 118 -3.84 2.96 -19.85
C THR A 118 -5.24 2.37 -20.05
N THR A 119 -5.34 1.04 -20.20
CA THR A 119 -6.60 0.34 -20.47
C THR A 119 -7.14 -0.47 -19.29
N ASN A 120 -6.54 -0.35 -18.10
CA ASN A 120 -6.86 -1.14 -16.90
C ASN A 120 -6.89 -2.67 -17.14
N ARG A 121 -6.29 -3.15 -18.24
CA ARG A 121 -6.25 -4.57 -18.62
C ARG A 121 -4.80 -5.03 -18.64
N TRP A 122 -4.41 -5.62 -17.53
CA TRP A 122 -3.02 -5.92 -17.20
C TRP A 122 -2.52 -7.21 -17.85
N PRO A 123 -1.21 -7.33 -18.15
CA PRO A 123 -0.63 -8.57 -18.63
C PRO A 123 -0.65 -9.64 -17.54
N GLU A 124 -1.19 -10.83 -17.83
CA GLU A 124 -1.20 -11.97 -16.88
C GLU A 124 0.20 -12.34 -16.38
N SER A 125 1.24 -12.06 -17.17
CA SER A 125 2.64 -12.27 -16.82
C SER A 125 3.15 -11.44 -15.64
N TRP A 126 2.41 -10.43 -15.20
CA TRP A 126 2.73 -9.62 -14.02
C TRP A 126 2.19 -10.20 -12.72
N PHE A 127 1.30 -11.19 -12.81
CA PHE A 127 0.63 -11.83 -11.67
C PHE A 127 1.22 -13.22 -11.34
N ALA A 128 2.26 -13.66 -12.06
CA ALA A 128 2.91 -14.97 -11.95
C ALA A 128 4.20 -14.94 -11.11
#